data_AF-A0A955S5G2-F1
#
_entry.id   AF-A0A955S5G2-F1
#
_cell.length_a   1.000
_cell.length_b   1.000
_cell.length_c   1.000
_cell.angle_alpha   90.00
_cell.angle_beta   90.00
_cell.angle_gamma   90.00
#
_symmetry.space_group_name_H-M   'P 1'
#
loop_
_entity.id
_entity.type
_entity.pdbx_description
1 polymer ?
#
loop_
_entity_poly.entity_id
_entity_poly.type
_entity_poly.pdbx_seq_one_letter_code
_entity_poly.pdbx_strand_id
1 'polypeptide(L)'
;KDSKVVKMVEAREEQKAFKNEVDLLAPHLDETGEVPVEEEEVYVSPHGFLREMIAGYSKIYGVIRAAKRAVKHYKNQQKDLANRANWDLIRQEAIDRPQKRLVPVYDDQVKTLLTPDYRLAPLNLDDPRVQEGLQGSLLALKQMQTRLNQAGIAFQVVLIPTKELVFKEKALQANQTTDSMLYLFSLEERFWQEVKAYLTQNQIPYVDLLPVLRLQTNAGFQLYPLDWDGHPNPDGYRFMAEYIASQMP
;
A
#
# COMPACT_ATOMS: atom_id res chain seq x y z
N LYS A 1 8.52 33.69 29.06
CA LYS A 1 8.66 32.35 29.67
C LYS A 1 7.31 31.79 30.14
N ASP A 2 6.23 32.56 30.03
CA ASP A 2 4.94 32.27 30.66
C ASP A 2 3.95 31.45 29.82
N SER A 3 4.21 31.29 28.50
CA SER A 3 3.33 30.50 27.62
C SER A 3 3.49 28.97 27.80
N LYS A 4 4.65 28.49 28.30
CA LYS A 4 4.90 27.06 28.50
C LYS A 4 4.27 26.49 29.77
N VAL A 5 4.04 27.33 30.78
CA VAL A 5 3.48 26.88 32.07
C VAL A 5 1.97 26.65 31.95
N VAL A 6 1.25 27.48 31.19
CA VAL A 6 -0.21 27.35 30.99
C VAL A 6 -0.58 26.05 30.28
N LYS A 7 0.16 25.68 29.21
CA LYS A 7 -0.11 24.41 28.48
C LYS A 7 0.18 23.14 29.29
N MET A 8 1.00 23.23 30.33
CA MET A 8 1.34 22.08 31.19
C MET A 8 0.31 21.85 32.29
N VAL A 9 -0.51 22.85 32.63
CA VAL A 9 -1.61 22.74 33.59
C VAL A 9 -2.85 22.15 32.91
N GLU A 10 -3.18 22.60 31.69
CA GLU A 10 -4.32 22.06 30.93
C GLU A 10 -4.18 20.55 30.62
N ALA A 11 -2.97 20.10 30.24
CA ALA A 11 -2.71 18.69 29.98
C ALA A 11 -2.81 17.78 31.24
N ARG A 12 -2.71 18.34 32.44
CA ARG A 12 -2.85 17.59 33.71
C ARG A 12 -4.30 17.46 34.16
N GLU A 13 -5.20 18.35 33.74
CA GLU A 13 -6.62 18.24 34.07
C GLU A 13 -7.35 17.23 33.16
N GLU A 14 -6.98 17.15 31.88
CA GLU A 14 -7.55 16.14 30.95
C GLU A 14 -7.18 14.70 31.36
N GLN A 15 -5.96 14.46 31.87
CA GLN A 15 -5.57 13.14 32.37
C GLN A 15 -6.30 12.73 33.65
N LYS A 16 -6.74 13.69 34.48
CA LYS A 16 -7.55 13.39 35.67
C LYS A 16 -9.00 13.07 35.31
N ALA A 17 -9.55 13.70 34.27
CA ALA A 17 -10.89 13.40 33.78
C ALA A 17 -10.98 11.98 33.20
N PHE A 18 -9.98 11.55 32.41
CA PHE A 18 -9.97 10.22 31.80
C PHE A 18 -9.83 9.07 32.81
N LYS A 19 -9.14 9.29 33.94
CA LYS A 19 -8.95 8.26 34.97
C LYS A 19 -10.23 7.97 35.78
N ASN A 20 -11.13 8.95 35.91
CA ASN A 20 -12.40 8.77 36.63
C ASN A 20 -13.48 8.03 35.83
N GLU A 21 -13.34 7.92 34.50
CA GLU A 21 -14.34 7.26 33.65
C GLU A 21 -14.11 5.73 33.55
N VAL A 22 -12.88 5.27 33.81
CA VAL A 22 -12.50 3.85 33.73
C VAL A 22 -12.90 3.06 35.00
N ASP A 23 -13.02 3.72 36.15
CA ASP A 23 -13.42 3.08 37.42
C ASP A 23 -14.94 2.82 37.54
N LEU A 24 -15.76 3.25 36.57
CA LEU A 24 -17.23 3.07 36.58
C LEU A 24 -17.72 1.80 35.87
N LEU A 25 -16.84 0.95 35.34
CA LEU A 25 -17.21 -0.24 34.55
C LEU A 25 -16.67 -1.58 35.07
N ALA A 26 -16.26 -1.66 36.34
CA ALA A 26 -15.91 -2.94 36.96
C ALA A 26 -17.17 -3.61 37.54
N PRO A 27 -17.58 -4.79 37.04
CA PRO A 27 -18.67 -5.55 37.65
C PRO A 27 -18.22 -6.14 39.00
N HIS A 28 -19.05 -5.95 40.03
CA HIS A 28 -18.95 -6.65 41.30
C HIS A 28 -19.09 -8.16 41.09
N LEU A 29 -18.01 -8.89 41.36
CA LEU A 29 -18.05 -10.33 41.57
C LEU A 29 -18.36 -10.57 43.05
N ASP A 30 -19.45 -11.28 43.32
CA ASP A 30 -19.84 -11.71 44.66
C ASP A 30 -19.14 -13.03 45.01
N GLU A 31 -18.55 -13.07 46.21
CA GLU A 31 -17.77 -14.17 46.77
C GLU A 31 -18.65 -15.07 47.64
N THR A 32 -19.63 -15.75 47.08
CA THR A 32 -20.30 -16.90 47.75
C THR A 32 -20.74 -17.86 46.65
N GLY A 33 -20.19 -19.07 46.52
CA GLY A 33 -20.28 -20.11 47.54
C GLY A 33 -21.54 -20.94 47.29
N GLU A 34 -21.39 -21.96 46.43
CA GLU A 34 -22.27 -23.13 46.23
C GLU A 34 -23.59 -22.93 45.45
N VAL A 35 -23.66 -23.62 44.29
CA VAL A 35 -24.90 -23.84 43.52
C VAL A 35 -25.42 -25.24 43.87
N PRO A 36 -26.71 -25.41 44.22
CA PRO A 36 -27.27 -26.72 44.48
C PRO A 36 -27.35 -27.54 43.19
N VAL A 37 -26.84 -28.77 43.26
CA VAL A 37 -26.97 -29.76 42.19
C VAL A 37 -28.38 -30.35 42.29
N GLU A 38 -29.30 -29.83 41.49
CA GLU A 38 -30.55 -30.53 41.20
C GLU A 38 -30.29 -31.60 40.13
N GLU A 39 -30.65 -32.84 40.43
CA GLU A 39 -30.58 -33.96 39.50
C GLU A 39 -31.61 -33.75 38.38
N GLU A 40 -31.16 -33.18 37.25
CA GLU A 40 -31.95 -33.08 36.02
C GLU A 40 -32.15 -34.48 35.42
N GLU A 41 -33.39 -34.96 35.46
CA GLU A 41 -33.84 -36.08 34.62
C GLU A 41 -33.59 -35.72 33.15
N VAL A 42 -32.70 -36.48 32.50
CA VAL A 42 -32.35 -36.32 31.09
C VAL A 42 -33.54 -36.70 30.22
N TYR A 43 -34.41 -35.72 29.95
CA TYR A 43 -35.50 -35.84 29.00
C TYR A 43 -34.92 -35.78 27.57
N VAL A 44 -34.69 -36.95 26.97
CA VAL A 44 -34.25 -37.06 25.57
C VAL A 44 -35.40 -36.63 24.65
N SER A 45 -35.44 -35.34 24.34
CA SER A 45 -36.46 -34.77 23.45
C SER A 45 -36.31 -35.34 22.03
N PRO A 46 -37.38 -35.88 21.41
CA PRO A 46 -37.35 -36.40 20.04
C PRO A 46 -37.07 -35.31 18.97
N HIS A 47 -36.95 -34.04 19.38
CA HIS A 47 -36.55 -32.93 18.51
C HIS A 47 -35.05 -32.90 18.15
N GLY A 48 -34.22 -33.76 18.76
CA GLY A 48 -32.79 -33.88 18.43
C GLY A 48 -32.53 -34.28 16.97
N PHE A 49 -33.33 -35.22 16.43
CA PHE A 49 -33.11 -35.76 15.08
C PHE A 49 -33.34 -34.72 13.98
N LEU A 50 -34.41 -33.91 14.07
CA LEU A 50 -34.67 -32.87 13.07
C LEU A 50 -33.62 -31.75 13.13
N ARG A 51 -33.15 -31.41 14.34
CA ARG A 51 -32.13 -30.38 14.57
C ARG A 51 -30.75 -30.83 14.10
N GLU A 52 -30.39 -32.10 14.33
CA GLU A 52 -29.17 -32.71 13.79
C GLU A 52 -29.22 -32.85 12.28
N MET A 53 -30.37 -33.20 11.71
CA MET A 53 -30.54 -33.29 10.27
C MET A 53 -30.42 -31.90 9.62
N ILE A 54 -31.05 -30.86 10.18
CA ILE A 54 -30.91 -29.47 9.71
C ILE A 54 -29.46 -28.97 9.92
N ALA A 55 -28.80 -29.33 11.02
CA ALA A 55 -27.40 -28.99 11.27
C ALA A 55 -26.42 -29.72 10.32
N GLY A 56 -26.74 -30.95 9.91
CA GLY A 56 -26.03 -31.70 8.88
C GLY A 56 -26.20 -31.07 7.50
N TYR A 57 -27.43 -30.71 7.14
CA TYR A 57 -27.72 -30.01 5.89
C TYR A 57 -27.16 -28.59 5.85
N SER A 58 -27.07 -27.87 6.99
CA SER A 58 -26.50 -26.52 7.03
C SER A 58 -24.99 -26.51 6.79
N LYS A 59 -24.26 -27.52 7.25
CA LYS A 59 -22.82 -27.70 6.95
C LYS A 59 -22.59 -27.97 5.47
N ILE A 60 -23.33 -28.91 4.88
CA ILE A 60 -23.23 -29.24 3.44
C ILE A 60 -23.59 -28.01 2.60
N TYR A 61 -24.66 -27.31 2.95
CA TYR A 61 -25.08 -26.09 2.27
C TYR A 61 -24.04 -24.96 2.40
N GLY A 62 -23.39 -24.86 3.56
CA GLY A 62 -22.26 -23.95 3.81
C GLY A 62 -21.08 -24.23 2.89
N VAL A 63 -20.68 -25.49 2.74
CA VAL A 63 -19.61 -25.91 1.82
C VAL A 63 -19.98 -25.61 0.37
N ILE A 64 -21.19 -25.92 -0.07
CA ILE A 64 -21.66 -25.62 -1.44
C ILE A 64 -21.65 -24.10 -1.70
N ARG A 65 -22.09 -23.29 -0.73
CA ARG A 65 -22.07 -21.82 -0.85
C ARG A 65 -20.64 -21.28 -0.91
N ALA A 66 -19.73 -21.82 -0.10
CA ALA A 66 -18.30 -21.47 -0.14
C ALA A 66 -17.67 -21.85 -1.49
N ALA A 67 -17.94 -23.05 -2.00
CA ALA A 67 -17.49 -23.50 -3.32
C ALA A 67 -18.04 -22.60 -4.43
N LYS A 68 -19.34 -22.25 -4.41
CA LYS A 68 -19.94 -21.31 -5.37
C LYS A 68 -19.28 -19.93 -5.32
N ARG A 69 -18.98 -19.41 -4.12
CA ARG A 69 -18.26 -18.13 -3.95
C ARG A 69 -16.84 -18.21 -4.51
N ALA A 70 -16.11 -19.29 -4.22
CA ALA A 70 -14.76 -19.51 -4.74
C ALA A 70 -14.75 -19.62 -6.27
N VAL A 71 -15.67 -20.38 -6.86
CA VAL A 71 -15.82 -20.50 -8.32
C VAL A 71 -16.19 -19.16 -8.96
N LYS A 72 -17.12 -18.40 -8.36
CA LYS A 72 -17.48 -17.06 -8.85
C LYS A 72 -16.28 -16.11 -8.78
N HIS A 73 -15.54 -16.14 -7.68
CA HIS A 73 -14.34 -15.32 -7.49
C HIS A 73 -13.27 -15.66 -8.54
N TYR A 74 -13.00 -16.95 -8.75
CA TYR A 74 -12.06 -17.42 -9.78
C TYR A 74 -12.47 -17.00 -11.20
N LYS A 75 -13.75 -17.17 -11.56
CA LYS A 75 -14.27 -16.74 -12.87
C LYS A 75 -14.18 -15.23 -13.07
N ASN A 76 -14.49 -14.44 -12.04
CA ASN A 76 -14.35 -12.99 -12.08
C ASN A 76 -12.87 -12.60 -12.23
N GLN A 77 -11.98 -13.25 -11.48
CA GLN A 77 -10.54 -13.01 -11.57
C GLN A 77 -9.99 -13.34 -12.96
N GLN A 78 -10.40 -14.46 -13.58
CA GLN A 78 -10.02 -14.78 -14.96
C GLN A 78 -10.53 -13.74 -15.96
N LYS A 79 -11.79 -13.30 -15.81
CA LYS A 79 -12.36 -12.26 -16.67
C LYS A 79 -11.63 -10.93 -16.49
N ASP A 80 -11.29 -10.56 -15.25
CA ASP A 80 -10.55 -9.34 -14.95
C ASP A 80 -9.13 -9.40 -15.53
N LEU A 81 -8.45 -10.55 -15.43
CA LEU A 81 -7.15 -10.76 -16.07
C LEU A 81 -7.23 -10.66 -17.59
N ALA A 82 -8.24 -11.26 -18.21
CA ALA A 82 -8.47 -11.17 -19.65
C ALA A 82 -8.75 -9.73 -20.10
N ASN A 83 -9.54 -8.98 -19.34
CA ASN A 83 -9.81 -7.58 -19.61
C ASN A 83 -8.54 -6.72 -19.43
N ARG A 84 -7.75 -6.99 -18.39
CA ARG A 84 -6.46 -6.31 -18.13
C ARG A 84 -5.36 -6.65 -19.15
N ALA A 85 -5.55 -7.70 -19.95
CA ALA A 85 -4.68 -8.03 -21.08
C ALA A 85 -5.11 -7.35 -22.38
N ASN A 86 -6.32 -6.78 -22.45
CA ASN A 86 -6.85 -6.16 -23.65
C ASN A 86 -6.64 -4.64 -23.64
N TRP A 87 -5.61 -4.19 -24.35
CA TRP A 87 -5.26 -2.77 -24.44
C TRP A 87 -6.41 -1.87 -24.91
N ASP A 88 -7.19 -2.30 -25.91
CA ASP A 88 -8.25 -1.46 -26.47
C ASP A 88 -9.36 -1.21 -25.46
N LEU A 89 -9.71 -2.23 -24.66
CA LEU A 89 -10.67 -2.08 -23.57
C LEU A 89 -10.16 -1.14 -22.46
N ILE A 90 -8.88 -1.28 -22.09
CA ILE A 90 -8.24 -0.45 -21.07
C ILE A 90 -8.18 1.01 -21.51
N ARG A 91 -7.75 1.25 -22.75
CA ARG A 91 -7.71 2.57 -23.36
C ARG A 91 -9.11 3.18 -23.45
N GLN A 92 -10.11 2.39 -23.84
CA GLN A 92 -11.50 2.85 -23.90
C GLN A 92 -12.02 3.21 -22.50
N GLU A 93 -11.68 2.44 -21.46
CA GLU A 93 -12.06 2.79 -20.08
C GLU A 93 -11.48 4.16 -19.64
N ALA A 94 -10.24 4.47 -20.04
CA ALA A 94 -9.64 5.78 -19.74
C ALA A 94 -10.40 6.92 -20.41
N ILE A 95 -10.92 6.71 -21.62
CA ILE A 95 -11.75 7.68 -22.37
C ILE A 95 -13.13 7.81 -21.72
N ASP A 96 -13.76 6.68 -21.38
CA ASP A 96 -15.13 6.63 -20.85
C ASP A 96 -15.23 7.16 -19.41
N ARG A 97 -14.10 7.25 -18.70
CA ARG A 97 -14.03 7.67 -17.29
C ARG A 97 -13.08 8.86 -17.10
N PRO A 98 -13.33 10.02 -17.72
CA PRO A 98 -12.45 11.18 -17.64
C PRO A 98 -12.22 11.68 -16.21
N GLN A 99 -13.18 11.42 -15.29
CA GLN A 99 -13.06 11.74 -13.87
C GLN A 99 -11.94 10.97 -13.16
N LYS A 100 -11.51 9.81 -13.69
CA LYS A 100 -10.37 9.06 -13.16
C LYS A 100 -9.02 9.64 -13.60
N ARG A 101 -9.02 10.57 -14.57
CA ARG A 101 -7.84 11.28 -15.09
C ARG A 101 -6.68 10.32 -15.43
N LEU A 102 -7.02 9.19 -16.04
CA LEU A 102 -6.06 8.19 -16.50
C LEU A 102 -5.42 8.69 -17.79
N VAL A 103 -4.09 8.61 -17.89
CA VAL A 103 -3.37 9.04 -19.09
C VAL A 103 -2.73 7.83 -19.78
N PRO A 104 -3.16 7.46 -21.00
CA PRO A 104 -2.54 6.39 -21.74
C PRO A 104 -1.18 6.82 -22.28
N VAL A 105 -0.15 6.01 -22.02
CA VAL A 105 1.18 6.15 -22.61
C VAL A 105 1.50 4.87 -23.36
N TYR A 106 1.79 4.98 -24.65
CA TYR A 106 1.97 3.82 -25.52
C TYR A 106 2.79 4.12 -26.77
N ASP A 107 3.51 3.10 -27.22
CA ASP A 107 4.08 2.95 -28.56
C ASP A 107 3.82 1.52 -29.07
N ASP A 108 4.53 1.10 -30.11
CA ASP A 108 4.38 -0.25 -30.69
C ASP A 108 4.89 -1.37 -29.77
N GLN A 109 5.76 -1.04 -28.80
CA GLN A 109 6.44 -2.00 -27.94
C GLN A 109 5.87 -2.04 -26.52
N VAL A 110 5.57 -0.87 -25.94
CA VAL A 110 5.10 -0.74 -24.56
C VAL A 110 3.81 0.05 -24.49
N LYS A 111 2.92 -0.36 -23.60
CA LYS A 111 1.60 0.25 -23.42
C LYS A 111 1.23 0.26 -21.95
N THR A 112 0.71 1.38 -21.47
CA THR A 112 0.32 1.48 -20.07
C THR A 112 -0.63 2.64 -19.78
N LEU A 113 -1.30 2.59 -18.64
CA LEU A 113 -2.03 3.73 -18.08
C LEU A 113 -1.28 4.33 -16.89
N LEU A 114 -1.16 5.65 -16.89
CA LEU A 114 -0.62 6.46 -15.80
C LEU A 114 -1.73 7.11 -14.98
N THR A 115 -1.42 7.42 -13.71
CA THR A 115 -2.37 7.96 -12.72
C THR A 115 -1.83 9.25 -12.08
N PRO A 116 -1.49 10.28 -12.87
CA PRO A 116 -0.72 11.43 -12.38
C PRO A 116 -1.36 12.12 -11.18
N ASP A 117 -2.67 12.37 -11.26
CA ASP A 117 -3.42 13.10 -10.26
C ASP A 117 -3.48 12.40 -8.90
N TYR A 118 -3.48 11.07 -8.90
CA TYR A 118 -3.41 10.27 -7.67
C TYR A 118 -2.05 10.44 -6.95
N ARG A 119 -0.98 10.77 -7.69
CA ARG A 119 0.38 10.90 -7.18
C ARG A 119 0.74 12.31 -6.73
N LEU A 120 -0.03 13.33 -7.11
CA LEU A 120 0.30 14.73 -6.79
C LEU A 120 0.34 15.01 -5.29
N ALA A 121 -0.68 14.59 -4.54
CA ALA A 121 -0.80 14.91 -3.12
C ALA A 121 0.40 14.46 -2.26
N PRO A 122 0.89 13.21 -2.33
CA PRO A 122 2.01 12.77 -1.50
C PRO A 122 3.39 13.31 -1.92
N LEU A 123 3.50 14.04 -3.04
CA LEU A 123 4.77 14.50 -3.59
C LEU A 123 4.91 16.04 -3.57
N ASN A 124 3.88 16.75 -3.14
CA ASN A 124 3.92 18.21 -3.05
C ASN A 124 4.73 18.67 -1.81
N LEU A 125 6.01 18.94 -2.01
CA LEU A 125 6.91 19.43 -0.96
C LEU A 125 6.63 20.87 -0.49
N ASP A 126 5.70 21.58 -1.13
CA ASP A 126 5.23 22.88 -0.65
C ASP A 126 4.13 22.71 0.42
N ASP A 127 3.60 21.49 0.60
CA ASP A 127 2.75 21.14 1.75
C ASP A 127 3.65 20.79 2.96
N PRO A 128 3.58 21.55 4.08
CA PRO A 128 4.44 21.32 5.23
C PRO A 128 4.24 19.93 5.86
N ARG A 129 3.08 19.28 5.67
CA ARG A 129 2.84 17.92 6.17
C ARG A 129 3.62 16.88 5.38
N VAL A 130 3.69 17.04 4.06
CA VAL A 130 4.48 16.17 3.18
C VAL A 130 5.97 16.38 3.48
N GLN A 131 6.40 17.63 3.63
CA GLN A 131 7.78 17.96 3.97
C GLN A 131 8.20 17.35 5.32
N GLU A 132 7.41 17.50 6.38
CA GLU A 132 7.69 16.89 7.69
C GLU A 132 7.71 15.35 7.60
N GLY A 133 6.76 14.76 6.86
CA GLY A 133 6.73 13.32 6.63
C GLY A 133 8.00 12.80 5.92
N LEU A 134 8.51 13.54 4.94
CA LEU A 134 9.78 13.24 4.29
C LEU A 134 10.95 13.37 5.27
N GLN A 135 11.04 14.47 6.02
CA GLN A 135 12.11 14.68 7.00
C GLN A 135 12.16 13.58 8.06
N GLY A 136 11.00 13.21 8.61
CA GLY A 136 10.89 12.10 9.56
C GLY A 136 11.34 10.76 8.96
N SER A 137 10.96 10.49 7.70
CA SER A 137 11.38 9.27 6.99
C SER A 137 12.89 9.22 6.74
N LEU A 138 13.49 10.33 6.32
CA LEU A 138 14.93 10.45 6.10
C LEU A 138 15.72 10.31 7.41
N LEU A 139 15.23 10.91 8.50
CA LEU A 139 15.82 10.74 9.83
C LEU A 139 15.77 9.28 10.29
N ALA A 140 14.66 8.58 10.05
CA ALA A 140 14.55 7.16 10.35
C ALA A 140 15.56 6.31 9.57
N LEU A 141 15.78 6.59 8.27
CA LEU A 141 16.81 5.91 7.47
C LEU A 141 18.21 6.08 8.06
N LYS A 142 18.56 7.29 8.50
CA LYS A 142 19.84 7.58 9.17
C LYS A 142 19.98 6.80 10.49
N GLN A 143 18.90 6.72 11.29
CA GLN A 143 18.91 5.96 12.54
C GLN A 143 19.07 4.46 12.29
N MET A 144 18.41 3.91 11.26
CA MET A 144 18.56 2.51 10.86
C MET A 144 20.01 2.22 10.43
N GLN A 145 20.61 3.05 9.59
CA GLN A 145 22.01 2.93 9.20
C GLN A 145 22.93 2.92 10.43
N THR A 146 22.74 3.87 11.35
CA THR A 146 23.57 3.99 12.56
C THR A 146 23.52 2.71 13.40
N ARG A 147 22.31 2.17 13.63
CA ARG A 147 22.13 0.94 14.42
C ARG A 147 22.74 -0.29 13.73
N LEU A 148 22.57 -0.42 12.41
CA LEU A 148 23.10 -1.56 11.66
C LEU A 148 24.63 -1.50 11.57
N ASN A 149 25.21 -0.32 11.36
CA ASN A 149 26.66 -0.14 11.38
C ASN A 149 27.27 -0.51 12.76
N GLN A 150 26.62 -0.13 13.86
CA GLN A 150 27.05 -0.53 15.21
C GLN A 150 27.01 -2.04 15.43
N ALA A 151 26.12 -2.74 14.73
CA ALA A 151 26.01 -4.20 14.75
C ALA A 151 26.92 -4.90 13.71
N GLY A 152 27.70 -4.15 12.92
CA GLY A 152 28.50 -4.71 11.84
C GLY A 152 27.67 -5.27 10.66
N ILE A 153 26.41 -4.83 10.52
CA ILE A 153 25.50 -5.25 9.45
C ILE A 153 25.48 -4.19 8.35
N ALA A 154 25.70 -4.59 7.11
CA ALA A 154 25.60 -3.70 5.96
C ALA A 154 24.16 -3.18 5.76
N PHE A 155 24.01 -1.88 5.53
CA PHE A 155 22.73 -1.24 5.25
C PHE A 155 22.77 -0.55 3.89
N GLN A 156 21.76 -0.81 3.06
CA GLN A 156 21.59 -0.18 1.77
C GLN A 156 20.12 0.14 1.51
N VAL A 157 19.87 1.32 0.94
CA VAL A 157 18.52 1.79 0.58
C VAL A 157 18.28 1.55 -0.91
N VAL A 158 17.14 0.99 -1.28
CA VAL A 158 16.76 0.86 -2.71
C VAL A 158 15.70 1.92 -3.03
N LEU A 159 16.01 2.78 -4.00
CA LEU A 159 15.09 3.80 -4.49
C LEU A 159 14.30 3.25 -5.68
N ILE A 160 13.01 3.00 -5.45
CA ILE A 160 12.07 2.51 -6.45
C ILE A 160 11.29 3.70 -7.01
N PRO A 161 11.39 4.02 -8.31
CA PRO A 161 10.61 5.12 -8.90
C PRO A 161 9.14 4.75 -9.06
N THR A 162 8.31 5.78 -9.19
CA THR A 162 6.95 5.61 -9.68
C THR A 162 6.97 5.17 -11.15
N LYS A 163 5.87 4.55 -11.56
CA LYS A 163 5.62 4.22 -12.96
C LYS A 163 5.64 5.46 -13.83
N GLU A 164 5.04 6.56 -13.36
CA GLU A 164 5.02 7.85 -14.03
C GLU A 164 6.44 8.36 -14.33
N LEU A 165 7.35 8.33 -13.36
CA LEU A 165 8.73 8.79 -13.55
C LEU A 165 9.54 7.89 -14.50
N VAL A 166 9.25 6.58 -14.54
CA VAL A 166 9.87 5.65 -15.50
C VAL A 166 9.39 5.96 -16.92
N PHE A 167 8.11 6.22 -17.13
CA PHE A 167 7.54 6.50 -18.46
C PHE A 167 7.66 7.97 -18.92
N LYS A 168 8.22 8.86 -18.10
CA LYS A 168 8.36 10.30 -18.39
C LYS A 168 8.91 10.59 -19.79
N GLU A 169 10.05 10.00 -20.15
CA GLU A 169 10.72 10.27 -21.42
C GLU A 169 9.88 9.82 -22.61
N LYS A 170 9.30 8.62 -22.54
CA LYS A 170 8.39 8.12 -23.58
C LYS A 170 7.15 8.99 -23.75
N ALA A 171 6.52 9.38 -22.64
CA ALA A 171 5.34 10.23 -22.68
C ALA A 171 5.65 11.59 -23.36
N LEU A 172 6.79 12.19 -23.02
CA LEU A 172 7.25 13.44 -23.63
C LEU A 172 7.55 13.29 -25.12
N GLN A 173 8.28 12.25 -25.51
CA GLN A 173 8.65 11.99 -26.92
C GLN A 173 7.43 11.71 -27.80
N ALA A 174 6.43 11.00 -27.26
CA ALA A 174 5.20 10.69 -27.97
C ALA A 174 4.16 11.84 -27.94
N ASN A 175 4.46 12.95 -27.27
CA ASN A 175 3.52 14.04 -27.01
C ASN A 175 2.21 13.54 -26.34
N GLN A 176 2.35 12.58 -25.42
CA GLN A 176 1.29 11.92 -24.64
C GLN A 176 1.29 12.41 -23.19
N THR A 177 1.39 13.73 -23.01
CA THR A 177 1.43 14.37 -21.69
C THR A 177 0.20 15.26 -21.45
N THR A 178 -0.13 15.45 -20.19
CA THR A 178 -1.09 16.45 -19.70
C THR A 178 -0.38 17.44 -18.80
N ASP A 179 -1.00 18.59 -18.53
CA ASP A 179 -0.46 19.58 -17.58
C ASP A 179 -0.24 18.97 -16.19
N SER A 180 -1.15 18.09 -15.74
CA SER A 180 -1.00 17.41 -14.45
C SER A 180 0.18 16.45 -14.43
N MET A 181 0.49 15.77 -15.55
CA MET A 181 1.70 14.95 -15.67
C MET A 181 2.97 15.80 -15.65
N LEU A 182 3.01 16.90 -16.39
CA LEU A 182 4.18 17.78 -16.42
C LEU A 182 4.46 18.36 -15.04
N TYR A 183 3.41 18.77 -14.33
CA TYR A 183 3.52 19.21 -12.95
C TYR A 183 4.00 18.08 -12.03
N LEU A 184 3.41 16.89 -12.09
CA LEU A 184 3.86 15.72 -11.32
C LEU A 184 5.35 15.42 -11.56
N PHE A 185 5.81 15.42 -12.81
CA PHE A 185 7.21 15.15 -13.12
C PHE A 185 8.16 16.12 -12.44
N SER A 186 7.77 17.40 -12.34
CA SER A 186 8.58 18.40 -11.63
C SER A 186 8.63 18.15 -10.12
N LEU A 187 7.51 17.75 -9.51
CA LEU A 187 7.46 17.37 -8.10
C LEU A 187 8.29 16.12 -7.81
N GLU A 188 8.16 15.09 -8.65
CA GLU A 188 8.93 13.85 -8.53
C GLU A 188 10.43 14.10 -8.64
N GLU A 189 10.87 14.92 -9.59
CA GLU A 189 12.29 15.25 -9.75
C GLU A 189 12.85 15.99 -8.54
N ARG A 190 12.12 16.98 -8.02
CA ARG A 190 12.52 17.70 -6.81
C ARG A 190 12.58 16.76 -5.61
N PHE A 191 11.56 15.92 -5.41
CA PHE A 191 11.51 14.92 -4.34
C PHE A 191 12.70 13.94 -4.43
N TRP A 192 12.97 13.43 -5.62
CA TRP A 192 14.08 12.52 -5.89
C TRP A 192 15.44 13.15 -5.62
N GLN A 193 15.62 14.42 -6.03
CA GLN A 193 16.85 15.16 -5.77
C GLN A 193 17.06 15.36 -4.27
N GLU A 194 16.02 15.74 -3.52
CA GLU A 194 16.10 15.94 -2.07
C GLU A 194 16.46 14.65 -1.32
N VAL A 195 15.81 13.52 -1.66
CA VAL A 195 16.13 12.20 -1.09
C VAL A 195 17.57 11.80 -1.39
N LYS A 196 18.00 11.86 -2.65
CA LYS A 196 19.37 11.48 -3.05
C LYS A 196 20.43 12.36 -2.39
N ALA A 197 20.18 13.67 -2.33
CA ALA A 197 21.09 14.61 -1.67
C ALA A 197 21.24 14.27 -0.18
N TYR A 198 20.14 13.99 0.52
CA TYR A 198 20.19 13.58 1.93
C TYR A 198 20.98 12.28 2.13
N LEU A 199 20.70 11.25 1.32
CA LEU A 199 21.40 9.96 1.40
C LEU A 199 22.90 10.12 1.15
N THR A 200 23.27 10.91 0.14
CA THR A 200 24.67 11.21 -0.20
C THR A 200 25.37 11.97 0.93
N GLN A 201 24.75 13.05 1.44
CA GLN A 201 25.31 13.88 2.50
C GLN A 201 25.54 13.08 3.79
N ASN A 202 24.66 12.13 4.09
CA ASN A 202 24.75 11.28 5.28
C ASN A 202 25.51 9.97 5.02
N GLN A 203 26.13 9.81 3.85
CA GLN A 203 26.90 8.61 3.47
C GLN A 203 26.07 7.32 3.63
N ILE A 204 24.77 7.38 3.33
CA ILE A 204 23.88 6.22 3.32
C ILE A 204 23.98 5.57 1.94
N PRO A 205 24.49 4.32 1.83
CA PRO A 205 24.54 3.63 0.54
C PRO A 205 23.14 3.46 -0.03
N TYR A 206 22.98 3.70 -1.34
CA TYR A 206 21.71 3.49 -2.01
C TYR A 206 21.87 2.97 -3.44
N VAL A 207 20.84 2.28 -3.93
CA VAL A 207 20.70 1.84 -5.32
C VAL A 207 19.55 2.60 -5.96
N ASP A 208 19.81 3.24 -7.10
CA ASP A 208 18.82 3.94 -7.90
C ASP A 208 18.32 3.06 -9.04
N LEU A 209 17.04 2.67 -9.01
CA LEU A 209 16.45 1.83 -10.06
C LEU A 209 15.95 2.62 -11.28
N LEU A 210 15.84 3.95 -11.22
CA LEU A 210 15.27 4.72 -12.31
C LEU A 210 16.04 4.57 -13.64
N PRO A 211 17.39 4.62 -13.68
CA PRO A 211 18.14 4.47 -14.92
C PRO A 211 17.91 3.12 -15.60
N VAL A 212 17.95 2.02 -14.83
CA VAL A 212 17.79 0.68 -15.40
C VAL A 212 16.36 0.45 -15.90
N LEU A 213 15.34 0.91 -15.16
CA LEU A 213 13.95 0.74 -15.57
C LEU A 213 13.61 1.56 -16.81
N ARG A 214 14.15 2.78 -16.92
CA ARG A 214 14.03 3.60 -18.14
C ARG A 214 14.72 2.92 -19.33
N LEU A 215 15.95 2.46 -19.14
CA LEU A 215 16.70 1.78 -20.20
C LEU A 215 15.92 0.58 -20.76
N GLN A 216 15.41 -0.29 -19.89
CA GLN A 216 14.67 -1.48 -20.32
C GLN A 216 13.31 -1.12 -20.94
N THR A 217 12.58 -0.16 -20.37
CA THR A 217 11.32 0.30 -20.95
C THR A 217 11.55 0.92 -22.34
N ASN A 218 12.62 1.70 -22.51
CA ASN A 218 13.03 2.28 -23.81
C ASN A 218 13.49 1.21 -24.82
N ALA A 219 14.01 0.08 -24.35
CA ALA A 219 14.32 -1.08 -25.18
C ALA A 219 13.09 -1.93 -25.55
N GLY A 220 11.89 -1.54 -25.12
CA GLY A 220 10.63 -2.18 -25.48
C GLY A 220 10.15 -3.24 -24.48
N PHE A 221 10.78 -3.36 -23.31
CA PHE A 221 10.30 -4.29 -22.28
C PHE A 221 9.09 -3.71 -21.54
N GLN A 222 7.99 -4.47 -21.54
CA GLN A 222 6.80 -4.15 -20.76
C GLN A 222 7.05 -4.49 -19.28
N LEU A 223 7.56 -3.54 -18.49
CA LEU A 223 7.91 -3.77 -17.07
C LEU A 223 6.76 -3.58 -16.08
N TYR A 224 5.66 -3.00 -16.54
CA TYR A 224 4.48 -2.71 -15.74
C TYR A 224 3.24 -3.31 -16.41
N PRO A 225 2.15 -3.55 -15.68
CA PRO A 225 0.86 -3.92 -16.27
C PRO A 225 0.35 -2.87 -17.27
N LEU A 226 -0.56 -3.30 -18.15
CA LEU A 226 -1.21 -2.42 -19.13
C LEU A 226 -2.19 -1.43 -18.48
N ASP A 227 -2.69 -1.76 -17.30
CA ASP A 227 -3.71 -1.01 -16.56
C ASP A 227 -3.10 0.09 -15.66
N TRP A 228 -3.90 0.60 -14.72
CA TRP A 228 -3.50 1.65 -13.78
C TRP A 228 -2.67 1.14 -12.58
N ASP A 229 -2.35 -0.16 -12.52
CA ASP A 229 -1.50 -0.68 -11.46
C ASP A 229 -0.10 -0.05 -11.57
N GLY A 230 0.35 0.52 -10.45
CA GLY A 230 1.65 1.16 -10.31
C GLY A 230 2.77 0.18 -9.99
N HIS A 231 2.46 -1.08 -9.71
CA HIS A 231 3.46 -2.09 -9.39
C HIS A 231 4.13 -2.64 -10.66
N PRO A 232 5.43 -2.97 -10.60
CA PRO A 232 6.08 -3.75 -11.65
C PRO A 232 5.41 -5.11 -11.84
N ASN A 233 5.49 -5.66 -13.04
CA ASN A 233 5.11 -7.04 -13.31
C ASN A 233 6.29 -8.01 -13.00
N PRO A 234 6.16 -9.33 -13.21
CA PRO A 234 7.25 -10.27 -12.92
C PRO A 234 8.58 -9.94 -13.62
N ASP A 235 8.55 -9.47 -14.87
CA ASP A 235 9.76 -9.03 -15.57
C ASP A 235 10.34 -7.76 -14.95
N GLY A 236 9.50 -6.79 -14.61
CA GLY A 236 9.92 -5.59 -13.87
C GLY A 236 10.65 -5.94 -12.58
N TYR A 237 10.07 -6.82 -11.75
CA TYR A 237 10.73 -7.28 -10.52
C TYR A 237 12.03 -8.04 -10.78
N ARG A 238 12.09 -8.87 -11.82
CA ARG A 238 13.31 -9.58 -12.21
C ARG A 238 14.44 -8.61 -12.55
N PHE A 239 14.20 -7.62 -13.42
CA PHE A 239 15.21 -6.61 -13.76
C PHE A 239 15.67 -5.80 -12.54
N MET A 240 14.74 -5.44 -11.64
CA MET A 240 15.10 -4.76 -10.40
C MET A 240 16.03 -5.63 -9.53
N ALA A 241 15.68 -6.91 -9.33
CA ALA A 241 16.45 -7.82 -8.50
C ALA A 241 17.85 -8.09 -9.09
N GLU A 242 17.94 -8.32 -10.40
CA GLU A 242 19.20 -8.52 -11.11
C GLU A 242 20.10 -7.29 -10.98
N TYR A 243 19.54 -6.08 -11.15
CA TYR A 243 20.30 -4.85 -11.00
C TYR A 243 20.75 -4.62 -9.55
N ILE A 244 19.88 -4.83 -8.56
CA ILE A 244 20.24 -4.71 -7.14
C ILE A 244 21.37 -5.68 -6.80
N ALA A 245 21.27 -6.94 -7.22
CA ALA A 245 22.31 -7.94 -6.99
C ALA A 245 23.65 -7.54 -7.64
N SER A 246 23.62 -6.87 -8.80
CA SER A 246 24.83 -6.39 -9.45
C SER A 246 25.47 -5.17 -8.78
N GLN A 247 24.76 -4.49 -7.86
CA GLN A 247 25.30 -3.36 -7.08
C GLN A 247 25.83 -3.80 -5.71
N MET A 248 25.59 -5.05 -5.30
CA MET A 248 26.11 -5.57 -4.05
C MET A 248 27.60 -5.91 -4.19
N PRO A 249 28.44 -5.58 -3.19
CA PRO A 249 29.86 -5.89 -3.18
C PRO A 249 30.15 -7.39 -3.06
#